data_AF-A0A2G3LE97-F1
#
_entry.id   AF-A0A2G3LE97-F1
#
_cell.length_a   1.000
_cell.length_b   1.000
_cell.length_c   1.000
_cell.angle_alpha   90.00
_cell.angle_beta   90.00
_cell.angle_gamma   90.00
#
_symmetry.space_group_name_H-M   'P 1'
#
loop_
_entity.id
_entity.type
_entity.pdbx_description
1 polymer ?
#
loop_
_entity_poly.entity_id
_entity_poly.type
_entity_poly.pdbx_seq_one_letter_code
_entity_poly.pdbx_strand_id
1 'polypeptide(L)'
;MLSLKTASLWPLPARLACATLVGTLVTALLHLAWLDGLLAAVQAGQGEEARVRAAYLSAQARAQQLPHWRAQQRQAGAELALLEQQLPDQQAMALLLTQINAAGQSRGLQFSLFKPGAAQPQAPYVALPIAIQLRGGYHAMGALLADLARLPRIVTVHELALSLGKDRLLTLDAVLHAYRLPEAGERAAQAALLNKTGAPAAAAAWRPLAAVAPHPYAAAALADPFHALPPTPESGQRGGVAGPDARRVREALESVALPAISMVGSVQQDGRLNALLLAGQRVYRVAVGQYLGQDHGVVTDITEQAVHYRELLREADGPWRERRGSLALQVAGASAKASLPEAAP
;
A
#
# COMPACT_ATOMS: atom_id res chain seq x y z
N MET A 1 -98.28 -11.43 36.43
CA MET A 1 -97.05 -12.22 36.63
C MET A 1 -97.39 -13.68 36.44
N LEU A 2 -97.00 -14.29 35.31
CA LEU A 2 -97.28 -15.68 35.00
C LEU A 2 -96.25 -16.55 35.73
N SER A 3 -96.69 -17.24 36.78
CA SER A 3 -95.84 -18.09 37.62
C SER A 3 -95.93 -19.55 37.16
N LEU A 4 -94.77 -20.21 37.05
CA LEU A 4 -94.59 -21.60 36.59
C LEU A 4 -95.32 -22.66 37.46
N LYS A 5 -95.90 -22.26 38.60
CA LYS A 5 -96.67 -23.13 39.49
C LYS A 5 -98.14 -23.35 39.09
N THR A 6 -98.73 -22.56 38.18
CA THR A 6 -100.14 -22.67 37.76
C THR A 6 -100.30 -23.10 36.29
N ALA A 7 -99.39 -23.93 35.78
CA ALA A 7 -99.38 -24.34 34.37
C ALA A 7 -100.60 -25.22 33.96
N SER A 8 -101.26 -25.88 34.91
CA SER A 8 -102.35 -26.83 34.66
C SER A 8 -103.74 -26.18 34.43
N LEU A 9 -103.95 -24.94 34.89
CA LEU A 9 -105.28 -24.27 34.93
C LEU A 9 -105.50 -23.22 33.82
N TRP A 10 -104.66 -23.17 32.79
CA TRP A 10 -104.80 -22.19 31.71
C TRP A 10 -105.94 -22.51 30.72
N PRO A 11 -106.63 -21.47 30.18
CA PRO A 11 -107.65 -21.66 29.14
C PRO A 11 -107.04 -22.33 27.91
N LEU A 12 -107.81 -23.25 27.31
CA LEU A 12 -107.39 -24.10 26.19
C LEU A 12 -106.60 -23.40 25.05
N PRO A 13 -106.96 -22.20 24.57
CA PRO A 13 -106.19 -21.54 23.50
C PRO A 13 -104.76 -21.18 23.90
N ALA A 14 -104.52 -20.78 25.16
CA ALA A 14 -103.17 -20.44 25.63
C ALA A 14 -102.26 -21.68 25.73
N ARG A 15 -102.83 -22.85 26.05
CA ARG A 15 -102.09 -24.12 26.10
C ARG A 15 -101.64 -24.58 24.71
N LEU A 16 -102.52 -24.46 23.72
CA LEU A 16 -102.20 -24.80 22.32
C LEU A 16 -101.17 -23.83 21.73
N ALA A 17 -101.27 -22.54 22.03
CA ALA A 17 -100.28 -21.53 21.61
C ALA A 17 -98.89 -21.81 22.21
N CYS A 18 -98.79 -22.17 23.49
CA CYS A 18 -97.50 -22.54 24.08
C CYS A 18 -96.96 -23.88 23.56
N ALA A 19 -97.82 -24.87 23.34
CA ALA A 19 -97.40 -26.17 22.81
C ALA A 19 -96.85 -26.06 21.38
N THR A 20 -97.49 -25.25 20.52
CA THR A 20 -97.01 -24.98 19.16
C THR A 20 -95.70 -24.20 19.17
N LEU A 21 -95.57 -23.17 20.01
CA LEU A 21 -94.33 -22.40 20.15
C LEU A 21 -93.17 -23.29 20.62
N VAL A 22 -93.37 -24.11 21.65
CA VAL A 22 -92.35 -25.06 22.12
C VAL A 22 -92.03 -26.10 21.06
N GLY A 23 -93.03 -26.63 20.35
CA GLY A 23 -92.84 -27.57 19.25
C GLY A 23 -91.98 -26.99 18.12
N THR A 24 -92.27 -25.76 17.70
CA THR A 24 -91.47 -25.03 16.69
C THR A 24 -90.07 -24.71 17.19
N LEU A 25 -89.91 -24.36 18.47
CA LEU A 25 -88.61 -24.09 19.07
C LEU A 25 -87.75 -25.35 19.09
N VAL A 26 -88.30 -26.50 19.49
CA VAL A 26 -87.59 -27.78 19.55
C VAL A 26 -87.23 -28.27 18.15
N THR A 27 -88.14 -28.18 17.18
CA THR A 27 -87.83 -28.54 15.78
C THR A 27 -86.80 -27.58 15.15
N ALA A 28 -86.88 -26.28 15.42
CA ALA A 28 -85.87 -25.32 15.00
C ALA A 28 -84.50 -25.62 15.63
N LEU A 29 -84.45 -25.92 16.93
CA LEU A 29 -83.21 -26.30 17.64
C LEU A 29 -82.60 -27.59 17.10
N LEU A 30 -83.43 -28.61 16.85
CA LEU A 30 -82.98 -29.88 16.30
C LEU A 30 -82.50 -29.72 14.85
N HIS A 31 -83.22 -28.94 14.05
CA HIS A 31 -82.86 -28.63 12.66
C HIS A 31 -81.54 -27.85 12.60
N LEU A 32 -81.38 -26.80 13.43
CA LEU A 32 -80.12 -26.05 13.54
C LEU A 32 -78.96 -26.96 13.96
N ALA A 33 -79.10 -27.72 15.07
CA ALA A 33 -78.03 -28.58 15.56
C ALA A 33 -77.65 -29.71 14.57
N TRP A 34 -78.62 -30.30 13.87
CA TRP A 34 -78.36 -31.37 12.92
C TRP A 34 -77.79 -30.86 11.58
N LEU A 35 -78.31 -29.76 11.03
CA LEU A 35 -77.80 -29.18 9.78
C LEU A 35 -76.45 -28.51 9.97
N ASP A 36 -76.22 -27.81 11.09
CA ASP A 36 -74.92 -27.23 11.39
C ASP A 36 -73.85 -28.32 11.48
N GLY A 37 -74.19 -29.49 12.04
CA GLY A 37 -73.30 -30.66 12.07
C GLY A 37 -72.95 -31.21 10.68
N LEU A 38 -73.95 -31.37 9.80
CA LEU A 38 -73.73 -31.84 8.43
C LEU A 38 -72.96 -30.82 7.58
N LEU A 39 -73.28 -29.53 7.74
CA LEU A 39 -72.61 -28.46 7.02
C LEU A 39 -71.15 -28.32 7.48
N ALA A 40 -70.89 -28.44 8.79
CA ALA A 40 -69.53 -28.46 9.34
C ALA A 40 -68.72 -29.66 8.85
N ALA A 41 -69.33 -30.85 8.73
CA ALA A 41 -68.66 -32.04 8.19
C ALA A 41 -68.31 -31.87 6.69
N VAL A 42 -69.20 -31.29 5.89
CA VAL A 42 -68.94 -30.99 4.47
C VAL A 42 -67.86 -29.91 4.33
N GLN A 43 -67.89 -28.85 5.14
CA GLN A 43 -66.86 -27.81 5.14
C GLN A 43 -65.49 -28.35 5.57
N ALA A 44 -65.45 -29.25 6.57
CA ALA A 44 -64.23 -29.92 6.98
C ALA A 44 -63.65 -30.78 5.83
N GLY A 45 -64.49 -31.56 5.15
CA GLY A 45 -64.08 -32.36 3.99
C GLY A 45 -63.57 -31.51 2.82
N GLN A 46 -64.24 -30.40 2.49
CA GLN A 46 -63.79 -29.47 1.46
C GLN A 46 -62.48 -28.76 1.85
N GLY A 47 -62.31 -28.43 3.14
CA GLY A 47 -61.08 -27.85 3.66
C GLY A 47 -59.89 -28.81 3.56
N GLU A 48 -60.09 -30.08 3.87
CA GLU A 48 -59.07 -31.13 3.71
C GLU A 48 -58.70 -31.35 2.25
N GLU A 49 -59.70 -31.45 1.35
CA GLU A 49 -59.45 -31.58 -0.09
C GLU A 49 -58.67 -30.39 -0.63
N ALA A 50 -59.06 -29.16 -0.27
CA ALA A 50 -58.36 -27.95 -0.69
C ALA A 50 -56.90 -27.93 -0.20
N ARG A 51 -56.67 -28.33 1.06
CA ARG A 51 -55.32 -28.40 1.64
C ARG A 51 -54.45 -29.46 0.96
N VAL A 52 -54.99 -30.67 0.75
CA VAL A 52 -54.27 -31.76 0.08
C VAL A 52 -53.98 -31.39 -1.36
N ARG A 53 -54.93 -30.77 -2.06
CA ARG A 53 -54.75 -30.28 -3.43
C ARG A 53 -53.68 -29.19 -3.51
N ALA A 54 -53.69 -28.22 -2.60
CA ALA A 54 -52.66 -27.18 -2.54
C ALA A 54 -51.27 -27.78 -2.25
N ALA A 55 -51.18 -28.74 -1.33
CA ALA A 55 -49.94 -29.45 -1.03
C ALA A 55 -49.44 -30.23 -2.26
N TYR A 56 -50.33 -30.97 -2.94
CA TYR A 56 -50.01 -31.72 -4.15
C TYR A 56 -49.48 -30.82 -5.27
N LEU A 57 -50.17 -29.71 -5.57
CA LEU A 57 -49.74 -28.76 -6.59
C LEU A 57 -48.39 -28.12 -6.23
N SER A 58 -48.16 -27.79 -4.95
CA SER A 58 -46.86 -27.27 -4.49
C SER A 58 -45.73 -28.30 -4.62
N ALA A 59 -46.02 -29.59 -4.38
CA ALA A 59 -45.06 -30.67 -4.53
C ALA A 59 -44.78 -30.95 -6.01
N GLN A 60 -45.81 -30.90 -6.86
CA GLN A 60 -45.69 -31.05 -8.30
C GLN A 60 -44.86 -29.92 -8.91
N ALA A 61 -45.09 -28.66 -8.52
CA ALA A 61 -44.30 -27.52 -8.99
C ALA A 61 -42.81 -27.67 -8.60
N ARG A 62 -42.52 -28.09 -7.37
CA ARG A 62 -41.15 -28.40 -6.92
C ARG A 62 -40.52 -29.55 -7.70
N ALA A 63 -41.28 -30.61 -7.97
CA ALA A 63 -40.82 -31.75 -8.76
C ALA A 63 -40.51 -31.37 -10.22
N GLN A 64 -41.29 -30.47 -10.83
CA GLN A 64 -41.04 -29.96 -12.17
C GLN A 64 -39.77 -29.10 -12.26
N GLN A 65 -39.41 -28.39 -11.19
CA GLN A 65 -38.17 -27.62 -11.13
C GLN A 65 -36.93 -28.49 -10.86
N LEU A 66 -37.12 -29.71 -10.33
CA LEU A 66 -36.04 -30.62 -9.94
C LEU A 66 -35.00 -30.91 -11.03
N PRO A 67 -35.37 -31.12 -12.32
CA PRO A 67 -34.41 -31.35 -13.39
C PRO A 67 -33.47 -30.15 -13.62
N HIS A 68 -34.00 -28.93 -13.51
CA HIS A 68 -33.21 -27.71 -13.66
C HIS A 68 -32.20 -27.56 -12.51
N TRP A 69 -32.63 -27.73 -11.26
CA TRP A 69 -31.73 -27.69 -10.10
C TRP A 69 -30.65 -28.80 -10.16
N ARG A 70 -31.01 -30.01 -10.61
CA ARG A 70 -30.04 -31.10 -10.84
C ARG A 70 -29.05 -30.79 -11.96
N ALA A 71 -29.51 -30.10 -13.02
CA ALA A 71 -28.63 -29.66 -14.09
C ALA A 71 -27.64 -28.60 -13.57
N GLN A 72 -28.11 -27.62 -12.80
CA GLN A 72 -27.26 -26.63 -12.13
C GLN A 72 -26.25 -27.27 -11.18
N GLN A 73 -26.69 -28.25 -10.37
CA GLN A 73 -25.78 -28.96 -9.45
C GLN A 73 -24.69 -29.74 -10.21
N ARG A 74 -25.03 -30.37 -11.34
CA ARG A 74 -24.05 -31.05 -12.20
C ARG A 74 -23.08 -30.06 -12.86
N GLN A 75 -23.58 -28.93 -13.35
CA GLN A 75 -22.74 -27.87 -13.94
C GLN A 75 -21.79 -27.28 -12.90
N ALA A 76 -22.31 -26.90 -11.73
CA ALA A 76 -21.50 -26.39 -10.63
C ALA A 76 -20.46 -27.42 -10.15
N GLY A 77 -20.83 -28.70 -10.09
CA GLY A 77 -19.89 -29.78 -9.76
C GLY A 77 -18.80 -29.98 -10.81
N ALA A 78 -19.13 -29.87 -12.10
CA ALA A 78 -18.16 -29.97 -13.19
C ALA A 78 -17.20 -28.77 -13.21
N GLU A 79 -17.70 -27.56 -12.96
CA GLU A 79 -16.89 -26.36 -12.81
C GLU A 79 -15.99 -26.47 -11.58
N LEU A 80 -16.53 -26.92 -10.44
CA LEU A 80 -15.73 -27.14 -9.24
C LEU A 80 -14.63 -28.19 -9.49
N ALA A 81 -14.93 -29.28 -10.18
CA ALA A 81 -13.93 -30.29 -10.52
C ALA A 81 -12.83 -29.73 -11.44
N LEU A 82 -13.18 -28.85 -12.40
CA LEU A 82 -12.20 -28.14 -13.22
C LEU A 82 -11.35 -27.19 -12.38
N LEU A 83 -11.96 -26.48 -11.43
CA LEU A 83 -11.27 -25.58 -10.52
C LEU A 83 -10.38 -26.35 -9.53
N GLU A 84 -10.82 -27.50 -9.01
CA GLU A 84 -10.04 -28.38 -8.14
C GLU A 84 -8.79 -28.91 -8.86
N GLN A 85 -8.88 -29.17 -10.17
CA GLN A 85 -7.72 -29.51 -11.00
C GLN A 85 -6.76 -28.32 -11.22
N GLN A 86 -7.26 -27.09 -11.15
CA GLN A 86 -6.46 -25.86 -11.25
C GLN A 86 -5.93 -25.39 -9.89
N LEU A 87 -6.56 -25.82 -8.80
CA LEU A 87 -6.21 -25.47 -7.43
C LEU A 87 -4.97 -26.27 -7.03
N PRO A 88 -3.85 -25.59 -6.79
CA PRO A 88 -2.56 -26.23 -6.83
C PRO A 88 -2.30 -26.95 -5.49
N ASP A 89 -1.95 -28.24 -5.57
CA ASP A 89 -1.76 -29.21 -4.47
C ASP A 89 -0.70 -28.76 -3.43
N GLN A 90 -0.49 -29.47 -2.30
CA GLN A 90 0.50 -29.08 -1.27
C GLN A 90 1.90 -28.73 -1.82
N GLN A 91 2.32 -29.45 -2.87
CA GLN A 91 3.58 -29.24 -3.60
C GLN A 91 3.73 -27.83 -4.18
N ALA A 92 2.61 -27.19 -4.39
CA ALA A 92 2.49 -25.96 -5.11
C ALA A 92 2.75 -24.75 -4.19
N MET A 93 2.65 -24.93 -2.86
CA MET A 93 3.13 -23.94 -1.89
C MET A 93 4.66 -23.80 -1.95
N ALA A 94 5.40 -24.91 -1.99
CA ALA A 94 6.85 -24.88 -2.12
C ALA A 94 7.30 -24.13 -3.39
N LEU A 95 6.56 -24.34 -4.49
CA LEU A 95 6.76 -23.58 -5.73
C LEU A 95 6.47 -22.09 -5.57
N LEU A 96 5.43 -21.70 -4.82
CA LEU A 96 5.15 -20.29 -4.54
C LEU A 96 6.31 -19.63 -3.79
N LEU A 97 6.82 -20.26 -2.72
CA LEU A 97 7.94 -19.69 -1.96
C LEU A 97 9.18 -19.52 -2.87
N THR A 98 9.42 -20.49 -3.75
CA THR A 98 10.53 -20.44 -4.73
C THR A 98 10.31 -19.34 -5.77
N GLN A 99 9.10 -19.19 -6.30
CA GLN A 99 8.76 -18.15 -7.28
C GLN A 99 8.86 -16.74 -6.69
N ILE A 100 8.41 -16.53 -5.45
CA ILE A 100 8.55 -15.25 -4.74
C ILE A 100 10.03 -14.91 -4.56
N ASN A 101 10.84 -15.89 -4.14
CA ASN A 101 12.27 -15.68 -3.94
C ASN A 101 12.99 -15.38 -5.28
N ALA A 102 12.69 -16.14 -6.34
CA ALA A 102 13.24 -15.91 -7.67
C ALA A 102 12.85 -14.53 -8.24
N ALA A 103 11.59 -14.11 -8.06
CA ALA A 103 11.13 -12.78 -8.46
C ALA A 103 11.90 -11.68 -7.73
N GLY A 104 12.08 -11.79 -6.40
CA GLY A 104 12.84 -10.79 -5.65
C GLY A 104 14.33 -10.75 -6.02
N GLN A 105 14.96 -11.90 -6.21
CA GLN A 105 16.37 -11.98 -6.63
C GLN A 105 16.59 -11.36 -8.02
N SER A 106 15.68 -11.60 -8.97
CA SER A 106 15.76 -11.02 -10.32
C SER A 106 15.72 -9.48 -10.34
N ARG A 107 15.14 -8.87 -9.28
CA ARG A 107 15.05 -7.42 -9.09
C ARG A 107 16.19 -6.86 -8.21
N GLY A 108 17.13 -7.71 -7.79
CA GLY A 108 18.23 -7.31 -6.90
C GLY A 108 17.81 -7.06 -5.45
N LEU A 109 16.65 -7.57 -5.04
CA LEU A 109 16.17 -7.48 -3.66
C LEU A 109 16.74 -8.64 -2.82
N GLN A 110 17.13 -8.34 -1.60
CA GLN A 110 17.62 -9.32 -0.63
C GLN A 110 16.54 -9.62 0.41
N PHE A 111 16.15 -10.88 0.54
CA PHE A 111 15.23 -11.31 1.59
C PHE A 111 16.00 -11.46 2.91
N SER A 112 15.67 -10.63 3.90
CA SER A 112 16.25 -10.69 5.25
C SER A 112 15.48 -11.65 6.15
N LEU A 113 14.16 -11.69 6.00
CA LEU A 113 13.28 -12.58 6.75
C LEU A 113 12.24 -13.16 5.81
N PHE A 114 12.02 -14.47 5.94
CA PHE A 114 10.94 -15.17 5.27
C PHE A 114 10.41 -16.26 6.22
N LYS A 115 9.28 -15.99 6.88
CA LYS A 115 8.71 -16.89 7.89
C LYS A 115 7.22 -17.15 7.61
N PRO A 116 6.87 -18.38 7.21
CA PRO A 116 5.48 -18.82 7.18
C PRO A 116 4.89 -18.84 8.60
N GLY A 117 3.71 -18.27 8.77
CA GLY A 117 2.94 -18.29 10.00
C GLY A 117 1.97 -19.49 10.08
N ALA A 118 1.17 -19.53 11.14
CA ALA A 118 0.14 -20.54 11.30
C ALA A 118 -1.04 -20.29 10.36
N ALA A 119 -1.60 -21.36 9.80
CA ALA A 119 -2.79 -21.30 8.96
C ALA A 119 -3.99 -20.74 9.75
N GLN A 120 -4.64 -19.72 9.19
CA GLN A 120 -5.81 -19.09 9.78
C GLN A 120 -7.07 -19.56 9.03
N PRO A 121 -7.90 -20.43 9.64
CA PRO A 121 -9.11 -20.92 9.00
C PRO A 121 -10.16 -19.80 8.89
N GLN A 122 -10.54 -19.46 7.66
CA GLN A 122 -11.67 -18.56 7.36
C GLN A 122 -12.71 -19.37 6.56
N ALA A 123 -14.00 -19.03 6.60
CA ALA A 123 -14.98 -19.72 5.76
C ALA A 123 -15.19 -18.90 4.48
N PRO A 124 -15.01 -19.44 3.26
CA PRO A 124 -14.77 -20.84 2.87
C PRO A 124 -13.30 -21.25 2.62
N TYR A 125 -12.30 -20.42 2.95
CA TYR A 125 -10.88 -20.62 2.57
C TYR A 125 -9.90 -20.48 3.76
N VAL A 126 -8.72 -21.09 3.66
CA VAL A 126 -7.67 -20.95 4.67
C VAL A 126 -6.64 -19.95 4.19
N ALA A 127 -6.35 -18.94 5.01
CA ALA A 127 -5.30 -17.95 4.75
C ALA A 127 -4.00 -18.39 5.44
N LEU A 128 -2.90 -18.42 4.70
CA LEU A 128 -1.56 -18.66 5.21
C LEU A 128 -0.78 -17.33 5.20
N PRO A 129 -0.53 -16.73 6.38
CA PRO A 129 0.30 -15.53 6.46
C PRO A 129 1.78 -15.88 6.31
N ILE A 130 2.49 -15.11 5.52
CA ILE A 130 3.93 -15.24 5.29
C ILE A 130 4.55 -13.87 5.57
N ALA A 131 5.25 -13.76 6.71
CA ALA A 131 5.97 -12.55 7.06
C ALA A 131 7.24 -12.47 6.20
N ILE A 132 7.41 -11.36 5.50
CA ILE A 132 8.57 -11.10 4.66
C ILE A 132 9.24 -9.78 5.05
N GLN A 133 10.56 -9.79 5.02
CA GLN A 133 11.38 -8.58 5.12
C GLN A 133 12.34 -8.54 3.95
N LEU A 134 12.27 -7.47 3.18
CA LEU A 134 13.00 -7.26 1.94
C LEU A 134 13.91 -6.04 2.08
N ARG A 135 15.11 -6.12 1.51
CA ARG A 135 16.06 -5.00 1.48
C ARG A 135 16.46 -4.68 0.04
N GLY A 136 16.40 -3.41 -0.35
CA GLY A 136 16.79 -2.96 -1.69
C GLY A 136 16.33 -1.55 -2.06
N GLY A 137 16.25 -1.26 -3.36
CA GLY A 137 15.80 0.03 -3.90
C GLY A 137 14.28 0.14 -4.03
N TYR A 138 13.76 1.37 -4.10
CA TYR A 138 12.31 1.64 -4.09
C TYR A 138 11.60 1.05 -5.32
N HIS A 139 12.13 1.32 -6.51
CA HIS A 139 11.52 0.83 -7.75
C HIS A 139 11.61 -0.69 -7.88
N ALA A 140 12.66 -1.31 -7.35
CA ALA A 140 12.79 -2.76 -7.33
C ALA A 140 11.68 -3.40 -6.48
N MET A 141 11.34 -2.81 -5.33
CA MET A 141 10.22 -3.24 -4.49
C MET A 141 8.87 -3.09 -5.20
N GLY A 142 8.63 -1.93 -5.82
CA GLY A 142 7.39 -1.70 -6.58
C GLY A 142 7.23 -2.69 -7.76
N ALA A 143 8.32 -2.98 -8.46
CA ALA A 143 8.33 -3.97 -9.54
C ALA A 143 8.06 -5.40 -9.01
N LEU A 144 8.64 -5.77 -7.86
CA LEU A 144 8.36 -7.06 -7.22
C LEU A 144 6.86 -7.20 -6.89
N LEU A 145 6.24 -6.18 -6.29
CA LEU A 145 4.81 -6.23 -5.96
C LEU A 145 3.94 -6.41 -7.21
N ALA A 146 4.31 -5.79 -8.34
CA ALA A 146 3.63 -5.99 -9.62
C ALA A 146 3.85 -7.41 -10.19
N ASP A 147 5.04 -7.99 -10.03
CA ASP A 147 5.33 -9.37 -10.42
C ASP A 147 4.55 -10.37 -9.56
N LEU A 148 4.41 -10.11 -8.24
CA LEU A 148 3.60 -10.92 -7.34
C LEU A 148 2.13 -10.94 -7.76
N ALA A 149 1.58 -9.80 -8.21
CA ALA A 149 0.22 -9.72 -8.72
C ALA A 149 -0.01 -10.51 -10.03
N ARG A 150 1.07 -10.85 -10.76
CA ARG A 150 1.02 -11.64 -12.00
C ARG A 150 1.19 -13.14 -11.77
N LEU A 151 1.52 -13.57 -10.55
CA LEU A 151 1.64 -14.98 -10.25
C LEU A 151 0.29 -15.68 -10.49
N PRO A 152 0.29 -16.95 -10.95
CA PRO A 152 -0.95 -17.71 -11.22
C PRO A 152 -1.67 -18.15 -9.92
N ARG A 153 -1.52 -17.39 -8.82
CA ARG A 153 -2.02 -17.70 -7.48
C ARG A 153 -2.51 -16.44 -6.80
N ILE A 154 -3.50 -16.60 -5.94
CA ILE A 154 -4.06 -15.51 -5.14
C ILE A 154 -3.11 -15.25 -3.96
N VAL A 155 -2.34 -14.16 -4.05
CA VAL A 155 -1.52 -13.63 -2.97
C VAL A 155 -1.90 -12.18 -2.76
N THR A 156 -2.30 -11.82 -1.54
CA THR A 156 -2.56 -10.43 -1.15
C THR A 156 -1.46 -9.93 -0.23
N VAL A 157 -1.24 -8.62 -0.26
CA VAL A 157 -0.23 -7.95 0.56
C VAL A 157 -0.96 -7.20 1.66
N HIS A 158 -0.60 -7.47 2.90
CA HIS A 158 -1.13 -6.84 4.10
C HIS A 158 0.01 -6.15 4.86
N GLU A 159 -0.35 -5.09 5.61
CA GLU A 159 0.53 -4.42 6.57
C GLU A 159 1.90 -4.05 6.01
N LEU A 160 1.91 -3.15 5.03
CA LEU A 160 3.13 -2.68 4.39
C LEU A 160 3.78 -1.57 5.22
N ALA A 161 5.01 -1.80 5.67
CA ALA A 161 5.84 -0.81 6.34
C ALA A 161 7.18 -0.66 5.61
N LEU A 162 7.58 0.59 5.34
CA LEU A 162 8.82 0.91 4.65
C LEU A 162 9.70 1.75 5.58
N SER A 163 10.94 1.32 5.79
CA SER A 163 11.93 2.03 6.60
C SER A 163 13.22 2.26 5.82
N LEU A 164 13.83 3.42 6.00
CA LEU A 164 15.12 3.75 5.37
C LEU A 164 16.26 3.34 6.30
N GLY A 165 17.10 2.41 5.83
CA GLY A 165 18.29 1.98 6.55
C GLY A 165 19.43 3.01 6.47
N LYS A 166 20.40 2.91 7.38
CA LYS A 166 21.59 3.77 7.43
C LYS A 166 22.40 3.74 6.13
N ASP A 167 22.36 2.61 5.44
CA ASP A 167 23.10 2.37 4.19
C ASP A 167 22.34 2.89 2.96
N ARG A 168 21.31 3.73 3.15
CA ARG A 168 20.40 4.27 2.12
C ARG A 168 19.62 3.23 1.31
N LEU A 169 19.65 1.98 1.74
CA LEU A 169 18.77 0.93 1.25
C LEU A 169 17.47 0.93 2.06
N LEU A 170 16.36 0.71 1.38
CA LEU A 170 15.06 0.57 2.03
C LEU A 170 14.90 -0.86 2.55
N THR A 171 14.26 -0.98 3.71
CA THR A 171 13.77 -2.22 4.27
C THR A 171 12.23 -2.19 4.23
N LEU A 172 11.64 -3.16 3.54
CA LEU A 172 10.21 -3.34 3.40
C LEU A 172 9.77 -4.53 4.23
N ASP A 173 8.95 -4.27 5.23
CA ASP A 173 8.25 -5.27 6.04
C ASP A 173 6.82 -5.41 5.51
N ALA A 174 6.40 -6.64 5.20
CA ALA A 174 5.06 -6.93 4.74
C ALA A 174 4.61 -8.34 5.14
N VAL A 175 3.29 -8.53 5.23
CA VAL A 175 2.67 -9.85 5.44
C VAL A 175 1.93 -10.24 4.17
N LEU A 176 2.38 -11.31 3.52
CA LEU A 176 1.68 -11.88 2.37
C LEU A 176 0.64 -12.90 2.86
N HIS A 177 -0.60 -12.80 2.39
CA HIS A 177 -1.61 -13.83 2.60
C HIS A 177 -1.76 -14.67 1.34
N ALA A 178 -1.44 -15.95 1.44
CA ALA A 178 -1.72 -16.94 0.41
C ALA A 178 -2.98 -17.73 0.77
N TYR A 179 -3.87 -17.92 -0.19
CA TYR A 179 -5.15 -18.59 0.03
C TYR A 179 -5.14 -20.02 -0.52
N ARG A 180 -5.71 -20.95 0.25
CA ARG A 180 -5.93 -22.34 -0.18
C ARG A 180 -7.26 -22.89 0.33
N LEU A 181 -7.66 -24.02 -0.24
CA LEU A 181 -8.80 -24.80 0.26
C LEU A 181 -8.46 -25.46 1.61
N PRO A 182 -9.47 -25.62 2.51
CA PRO A 182 -9.31 -26.29 3.80
C PRO A 182 -9.16 -27.81 3.67
N GLU A 183 -8.24 -28.39 4.44
CA GLU A 183 -8.05 -29.85 4.50
C GLU A 183 -9.09 -30.54 5.40
N ALA A 184 -9.11 -31.88 5.40
CA ALA A 184 -10.08 -32.67 6.17
C ALA A 184 -10.13 -32.31 7.66
N GLY A 185 -8.98 -32.09 8.30
CA GLY A 185 -8.91 -31.68 9.70
C GLY A 185 -9.38 -30.25 9.94
N GLU A 186 -9.05 -29.33 9.03
CA GLU A 186 -9.38 -27.90 9.17
C GLU A 186 -10.86 -27.61 8.83
N ARG A 187 -11.48 -28.42 7.96
CA ARG A 187 -12.92 -28.36 7.65
C ARG A 187 -13.79 -28.52 8.90
N ALA A 188 -13.38 -29.37 9.85
CA ALA A 188 -14.10 -29.54 11.11
C ALA A 188 -14.03 -28.27 11.99
N ALA A 189 -12.85 -27.64 12.06
CA ALA A 189 -12.67 -26.37 12.76
C ALA A 189 -13.49 -25.24 12.10
N GLN A 190 -13.59 -25.25 10.77
CA GLN A 190 -14.39 -24.29 10.00
C GLN A 190 -15.90 -24.48 10.21
N ALA A 191 -16.38 -25.73 10.28
CA ALA A 191 -17.78 -26.02 10.60
C ALA A 191 -18.16 -25.49 12.00
N ALA A 192 -17.24 -25.58 12.97
CA ALA A 192 -17.43 -25.01 14.30
C ALA A 192 -17.50 -23.46 14.29
N LEU A 193 -16.76 -22.79 13.41
CA LEU A 193 -16.82 -21.34 13.21
C LEU A 193 -18.16 -20.90 12.61
N LEU A 194 -18.64 -21.60 11.57
CA LEU A 194 -19.92 -21.32 10.91
C LEU A 194 -21.11 -21.48 11.86
N ASN A 195 -21.12 -22.53 12.67
CA ASN A 195 -22.19 -22.78 13.65
C ASN A 195 -22.29 -21.70 14.73
N LYS A 196 -21.19 -21.01 15.05
CA LYS A 196 -21.20 -19.88 16.00
C LYS A 196 -21.78 -18.59 15.42
N THR A 197 -21.75 -18.42 14.09
CA THR A 197 -22.09 -17.14 13.47
C THR A 197 -23.60 -17.02 13.18
N GLY A 198 -24.37 -18.12 13.27
CA GLY A 198 -25.83 -18.10 13.16
C GLY A 198 -26.38 -17.47 11.86
N ALA A 199 -25.52 -17.27 10.85
CA ALA A 199 -25.88 -16.57 9.63
C ALA A 199 -26.75 -17.51 8.78
N PRO A 200 -27.97 -17.10 8.40
CA PRO A 200 -28.76 -17.89 7.47
C PRO A 200 -27.97 -18.04 6.19
N ALA A 201 -27.85 -19.28 5.70
CA ALA A 201 -27.33 -19.58 4.38
C ALA A 201 -28.30 -19.02 3.34
N ALA A 202 -28.27 -17.70 3.14
CA ALA A 202 -28.96 -17.04 2.07
C ALA A 202 -28.38 -17.63 0.78
N ALA A 203 -29.26 -18.18 -0.06
CA ALA A 203 -28.90 -18.68 -1.37
C ALA A 203 -28.32 -17.51 -2.19
N ALA A 204 -27.00 -17.36 -2.13
CA ALA A 204 -26.28 -16.35 -2.88
C ALA A 204 -26.54 -16.63 -4.35
N ALA A 205 -27.21 -15.71 -5.03
CA ALA A 205 -27.38 -15.79 -6.47
C ALA A 205 -25.99 -15.85 -7.10
N TRP A 206 -25.73 -16.92 -7.85
CA TRP A 206 -24.44 -17.14 -8.50
C TRP A 206 -24.13 -15.97 -9.44
N ARG A 207 -22.94 -15.39 -9.28
CA ARG A 207 -22.41 -14.32 -10.15
C ARG A 207 -21.08 -14.79 -10.70
N PRO A 208 -20.82 -14.63 -12.01
CA PRO A 208 -19.52 -14.95 -12.57
C PRO A 208 -18.45 -14.07 -11.91
N LEU A 209 -17.32 -14.69 -11.56
CA LEU A 209 -16.16 -13.99 -11.01
C LEU A 209 -15.60 -13.04 -12.08
N ALA A 210 -15.43 -11.75 -11.73
CA ALA A 210 -14.76 -10.82 -12.61
C ALA A 210 -13.27 -11.17 -12.67
N ALA A 211 -12.70 -11.30 -13.87
CA ALA A 211 -11.28 -11.49 -14.05
C ALA A 211 -10.52 -10.24 -13.57
N VAL A 212 -9.66 -10.39 -12.56
CA VAL A 212 -8.79 -9.31 -12.09
C VAL A 212 -7.54 -9.31 -12.98
N ALA A 213 -7.37 -8.25 -13.77
CA ALA A 213 -6.15 -8.09 -14.56
C ALA A 213 -5.01 -7.55 -13.69
N PRO A 214 -3.80 -8.12 -13.77
CA PRO A 214 -2.64 -7.61 -13.05
C PRO A 214 -2.22 -6.24 -13.60
N HIS A 215 -1.97 -5.29 -12.72
CA HIS A 215 -1.55 -3.93 -13.08
C HIS A 215 -0.01 -3.84 -13.11
N PRO A 216 0.61 -3.31 -14.18
CA PRO A 216 2.06 -3.11 -14.21
C PRO A 216 2.50 -1.98 -13.26
N TYR A 217 3.75 -2.03 -12.79
CA TYR A 217 4.35 -0.95 -12.02
C TYR A 217 4.67 0.26 -12.92
N ALA A 218 3.78 1.25 -12.95
CA ALA A 218 3.89 2.41 -13.84
C ALA A 218 5.00 3.40 -13.45
N ALA A 219 5.36 3.46 -12.18
CA ALA A 219 6.35 4.42 -11.67
C ALA A 219 7.82 4.02 -11.92
N ALA A 220 8.06 2.92 -12.66
CA ALA A 220 9.41 2.44 -12.96
C ALA A 220 10.28 3.45 -13.72
N ALA A 221 9.66 4.33 -14.50
CA ALA A 221 10.36 5.35 -15.29
C ALA A 221 10.61 6.66 -14.52
N LEU A 222 10.06 6.81 -13.32
CA LEU A 222 10.27 7.99 -12.49
C LEU A 222 11.62 7.90 -11.77
N ALA A 223 12.14 9.03 -11.31
CA ALA A 223 13.32 9.06 -10.47
C ALA A 223 13.04 8.40 -9.11
N ASP A 224 14.03 7.69 -8.56
CA ASP A 224 13.91 7.07 -7.25
C ASP A 224 13.81 8.16 -6.17
N PRO A 225 12.69 8.23 -5.42
CA PRO A 225 12.46 9.28 -4.44
C PRO A 225 13.40 9.21 -3.23
N PHE A 226 14.11 8.09 -3.04
CA PHE A 226 15.05 7.87 -1.93
C PHE A 226 16.52 7.84 -2.36
N HIS A 227 16.80 7.99 -3.67
CA HIS A 227 18.18 8.17 -4.12
C HIS A 227 18.68 9.57 -3.77
N ALA A 228 19.97 9.68 -3.44
CA ALA A 228 20.58 10.97 -3.18
C ALA A 228 20.47 11.85 -4.43
N LEU A 229 19.91 13.05 -4.28
CA LEU A 229 19.97 14.05 -5.34
C LEU A 229 21.46 14.27 -5.67
N PRO A 230 21.85 14.27 -6.96
CA PRO A 230 23.21 14.66 -7.33
C PRO A 230 23.49 16.03 -6.71
N PRO A 231 24.72 16.28 -6.22
CA PRO A 231 25.07 17.59 -5.70
C PRO A 231 24.70 18.61 -6.78
N THR A 232 23.86 19.58 -6.42
CA THR A 232 23.47 20.67 -7.30
C THR A 232 24.79 21.24 -7.83
N PRO A 233 25.01 21.32 -9.16
CA PRO A 233 26.20 21.99 -9.66
C PRO A 233 26.16 23.40 -9.10
N GLU A 234 27.16 23.74 -8.28
CA GLU A 234 27.34 25.10 -7.79
C GLU A 234 27.24 26.03 -9.00
N SER A 235 26.27 26.94 -9.00
CA SER A 235 25.81 27.71 -10.17
C SER A 235 26.84 28.70 -10.75
N GLY A 236 28.15 28.50 -10.52
CA GLY A 236 29.23 29.38 -10.97
C GLY A 236 30.07 28.87 -12.16
N GLN A 237 29.94 27.61 -12.58
CA GLN A 237 30.92 26.99 -13.50
C GLN A 237 30.37 26.64 -14.90
N ARG A 238 29.42 27.43 -15.43
CA ARG A 238 28.94 27.31 -16.81
C ARG A 238 28.87 28.68 -17.49
N GLY A 239 30.03 29.25 -17.76
CA GLY A 239 30.18 30.41 -18.62
C GLY A 239 31.65 30.63 -18.89
N GLY A 240 32.09 30.46 -20.14
CA GLY A 240 33.42 30.90 -20.54
C GLY A 240 33.52 32.39 -20.24
N VAL A 241 34.46 32.76 -19.37
CA VAL A 241 34.64 34.17 -18.99
C VAL A 241 35.41 34.86 -20.11
N ALA A 242 35.12 36.14 -20.37
CA ALA A 242 35.92 36.93 -21.29
C ALA A 242 37.40 36.92 -20.82
N GLY A 243 38.32 36.72 -21.76
CA GLY A 243 39.75 36.63 -21.44
C GLY A 243 40.30 37.91 -20.80
N PRO A 244 41.49 37.82 -20.17
CA PRO A 244 42.14 38.96 -19.53
C PRO A 244 42.48 40.05 -20.54
N ASP A 245 42.38 41.32 -20.11
CA ASP A 245 42.71 42.47 -20.95
C ASP A 245 44.23 42.55 -21.17
N ALA A 246 44.68 42.22 -22.39
CA ALA A 246 46.08 42.17 -22.77
C ALA A 246 46.74 43.56 -22.91
N ARG A 247 45.98 44.66 -22.88
CA ARG A 247 46.50 46.03 -23.05
C ARG A 247 46.82 46.74 -21.73
N ARG A 248 46.51 46.10 -20.61
CA ARG A 248 46.70 46.66 -19.27
C ARG A 248 48.19 46.63 -18.85
N VAL A 249 48.64 47.66 -18.15
CA VAL A 249 49.93 47.67 -17.46
C VAL A 249 49.89 46.68 -16.30
N ARG A 250 50.81 45.72 -16.28
CA ARG A 250 50.89 44.69 -15.23
C ARG A 250 51.33 45.30 -13.91
N GLU A 251 50.71 44.87 -12.82
CA GLU A 251 51.09 45.20 -11.45
C GLU A 251 52.25 44.31 -10.94
N ALA A 252 52.95 44.76 -9.90
CA ALA A 252 54.16 44.10 -9.39
C ALA A 252 53.91 42.64 -8.94
N LEU A 253 52.73 42.36 -8.38
CA LEU A 253 52.34 41.04 -7.87
C LEU A 253 51.86 40.07 -8.95
N GLU A 254 51.72 40.50 -10.20
CA GLU A 254 51.34 39.63 -11.32
C GLU A 254 52.53 38.85 -11.90
N SER A 255 53.74 39.13 -11.42
CA SER A 255 54.95 38.37 -11.76
C SER A 255 55.13 37.12 -10.88
N VAL A 256 54.47 37.09 -9.72
CA VAL A 256 54.66 36.08 -8.68
C VAL A 256 53.52 35.07 -8.75
N ALA A 257 53.83 33.77 -8.68
CA ALA A 257 52.81 32.73 -8.62
C ALA A 257 52.03 32.81 -7.30
N LEU A 258 50.71 32.62 -7.34
CA LEU A 258 49.85 32.75 -6.15
C LEU A 258 50.25 31.90 -4.94
N PRO A 259 50.75 30.66 -5.11
CA PRO A 259 51.27 29.88 -3.98
C PRO A 259 52.47 30.51 -3.26
N ALA A 260 53.19 31.43 -3.91
CA ALA A 260 54.34 32.14 -3.34
C ALA A 260 53.97 33.50 -2.71
N ILE A 261 52.67 33.83 -2.65
CA ILE A 261 52.15 35.05 -2.05
C ILE A 261 51.45 34.68 -0.75
N SER A 262 51.82 35.32 0.36
CA SER A 262 51.15 35.13 1.65
C SER A 262 50.61 36.44 2.20
N MET A 263 49.45 36.38 2.87
CA MET A 263 48.90 37.53 3.57
C MET A 263 49.61 37.68 4.91
N VAL A 264 50.21 38.84 5.16
CA VAL A 264 50.90 39.14 6.44
C VAL A 264 50.09 40.08 7.33
N GLY A 265 49.06 40.73 6.80
CA GLY A 265 48.19 41.61 7.59
C GLY A 265 47.23 42.41 6.73
N SER A 266 46.49 43.30 7.36
CA SER A 266 45.72 44.34 6.70
C SER A 266 46.03 45.70 7.34
N VAL A 267 45.93 46.76 6.54
CA VAL A 267 46.16 48.14 6.97
C VAL A 267 44.98 48.99 6.50
N GLN A 268 44.33 49.64 7.46
CA GLN A 268 43.24 50.57 7.18
C GLN A 268 43.81 51.99 7.12
N GLN A 269 43.77 52.60 5.95
CA GLN A 269 44.23 53.97 5.74
C GLN A 269 43.18 54.71 4.91
N ASP A 270 42.82 55.92 5.34
CA ASP A 270 41.81 56.78 4.67
C ASP A 270 40.45 56.08 4.51
N GLY A 271 40.05 55.28 5.50
CA GLY A 271 38.79 54.52 5.49
C GLY A 271 38.78 53.31 4.54
N ARG A 272 39.89 53.01 3.86
CA ARG A 272 40.01 51.87 2.94
C ARG A 272 40.89 50.77 3.54
N LEU A 273 40.35 49.56 3.65
CA LEU A 273 41.07 48.38 4.10
C LEU A 273 41.92 47.84 2.94
N ASN A 274 43.23 47.75 3.15
CA ASN A 274 44.17 47.19 2.18
C ASN A 274 44.85 45.97 2.81
N ALA A 275 45.15 44.95 2.02
CA ALA A 275 45.91 43.82 2.49
C ALA A 275 47.41 44.04 2.28
N LEU A 276 48.20 43.51 3.20
CA LEU A 276 49.65 43.42 3.08
C LEU A 276 49.99 41.99 2.67
N LEU A 277 50.58 41.85 1.48
CA LEU A 277 50.96 40.58 0.90
C LEU A 277 52.49 40.50 0.82
N LEU A 278 53.07 39.44 1.38
CA LEU A 278 54.47 39.10 1.23
C LEU A 278 54.65 38.26 -0.03
N ALA A 279 55.53 38.72 -0.92
CA ALA A 279 55.92 37.99 -2.11
C ALA A 279 57.46 37.97 -2.19
N GLY A 280 58.06 36.80 -1.96
CA GLY A 280 59.50 36.67 -1.77
C GLY A 280 59.95 37.33 -0.47
N GLN A 281 60.71 38.43 -0.57
CA GLN A 281 61.24 39.19 0.58
C GLN A 281 60.66 40.61 0.68
N ARG A 282 59.63 40.93 -0.11
CA ARG A 282 59.04 42.28 -0.17
C ARG A 282 57.56 42.22 0.18
N VAL A 283 57.11 43.20 0.96
CA VAL A 283 55.70 43.39 1.30
C VAL A 283 55.09 44.37 0.31
N TYR A 284 53.96 43.98 -0.26
CA TYR A 284 53.17 44.78 -1.19
C TYR A 284 51.82 45.09 -0.57
N ARG A 285 51.34 46.31 -0.78
CA ARG A 285 49.99 46.72 -0.39
C ARG A 285 49.05 46.50 -1.56
N VAL A 286 47.95 45.79 -1.34
CA VAL A 286 46.89 45.59 -2.33
C VAL A 286 45.53 46.05 -1.85
N ALA A 287 44.74 46.56 -2.80
CA ALA A 287 43.36 46.97 -2.59
C ALA A 287 42.40 46.04 -3.37
N VAL A 288 41.12 46.07 -3.02
CA VAL A 288 40.07 45.38 -3.79
C VAL A 288 40.10 45.89 -5.24
N GLY A 289 40.07 44.96 -6.20
CA GLY A 289 40.17 45.23 -7.63
C GLY A 289 41.60 45.23 -8.21
N GLN A 290 42.64 45.15 -7.36
CA GLN A 290 44.03 44.96 -7.82
C GLN A 290 44.32 43.51 -8.18
N TYR A 291 45.39 43.30 -8.93
CA TYR A 291 45.71 42.02 -9.52
C TYR A 291 46.89 41.34 -8.79
N LEU A 292 46.83 40.02 -8.74
CA LEU A 292 47.78 39.15 -8.08
C LEU A 292 47.92 37.87 -8.89
N GLY A 293 49.08 37.23 -8.83
CA GLY A 293 49.28 35.95 -9.49
C GLY A 293 49.55 36.06 -10.99
N GLN A 294 50.07 34.96 -11.53
CA GLN A 294 50.33 34.82 -12.97
C GLN A 294 49.04 34.53 -13.76
N ASP A 295 48.02 33.95 -13.12
CA ASP A 295 46.75 33.55 -13.71
C ASP A 295 45.67 34.65 -13.63
N HIS A 296 46.08 35.92 -13.74
CA HIS A 296 45.19 37.10 -13.72
C HIS A 296 44.23 37.14 -12.53
N GLY A 297 44.73 36.84 -11.33
CA GLY A 297 43.96 36.90 -10.10
C GLY A 297 43.53 38.32 -9.78
N VAL A 298 42.25 38.57 -9.53
CA VAL A 298 41.73 39.87 -9.02
C VAL A 298 41.28 39.71 -7.58
N VAL A 299 41.67 40.66 -6.73
CA VAL A 299 41.16 40.75 -5.36
C VAL A 299 39.68 41.13 -5.40
N THR A 300 38.81 40.24 -4.95
CA THR A 300 37.36 40.48 -4.90
C THR A 300 36.93 41.09 -3.58
N ASP A 301 37.59 40.70 -2.48
CA ASP A 301 37.26 41.16 -1.13
C ASP A 301 38.49 41.05 -0.21
N ILE A 302 38.60 41.95 0.77
CA ILE A 302 39.67 41.96 1.77
C ILE A 302 39.03 41.98 3.14
N THR A 303 39.35 40.98 3.96
CA THR A 303 38.99 40.92 5.37
C THR A 303 40.25 41.03 6.24
N GLU A 304 40.08 41.14 7.54
CA GLU A 304 41.23 41.13 8.48
C GLU A 304 41.96 39.78 8.50
N GLN A 305 41.27 38.69 8.15
CA GLN A 305 41.75 37.32 8.28
C GLN A 305 42.16 36.68 6.95
N ALA A 306 41.61 37.16 5.83
CA ALA A 306 41.87 36.61 4.52
C ALA A 306 41.64 37.63 3.39
N VAL A 307 42.38 37.45 2.30
CA VAL A 307 42.13 38.11 1.01
C VAL A 307 41.42 37.12 0.10
N HIS A 308 40.22 37.45 -0.37
CA HIS A 308 39.51 36.68 -1.37
C HIS A 308 39.87 37.15 -2.78
N TYR A 309 40.11 36.20 -3.66
CA TYR A 309 40.50 36.48 -5.03
C TYR A 309 39.81 35.56 -6.02
N ARG A 310 39.87 35.98 -7.29
CA ARG A 310 39.37 35.25 -8.44
C ARG A 310 40.44 35.18 -9.52
N GLU A 311 40.84 33.97 -9.92
CA GLU A 311 41.77 33.69 -11.02
C GLU A 311 41.05 33.31 -12.31
N LEU A 312 41.74 33.54 -13.44
CA LEU A 312 41.35 33.08 -14.77
C LEU A 312 42.33 31.99 -15.23
N LEU A 313 41.89 30.74 -15.19
CA LEU A 313 42.66 29.60 -15.67
C LEU A 313 42.40 29.38 -17.15
N ARG A 314 43.47 29.33 -17.96
CA ARG A 314 43.41 28.93 -19.35
C ARG A 314 43.61 27.42 -19.45
N GLU A 315 42.60 26.72 -19.93
CA GLU A 315 42.77 25.31 -20.31
C GLU A 315 43.43 25.25 -21.69
N ALA A 316 44.28 24.23 -21.93
CA ALA A 316 45.25 24.17 -23.03
C ALA A 316 44.73 24.73 -24.38
N ASP A 317 43.48 24.44 -24.75
CA ASP A 317 42.79 25.00 -25.92
C ASP A 317 41.29 25.30 -25.63
N GLY A 318 40.95 25.59 -24.37
CA GLY A 318 39.57 25.75 -23.89
C GLY A 318 39.16 27.18 -23.53
N PRO A 319 37.88 27.41 -23.22
CA PRO A 319 37.40 28.69 -22.69
C PRO A 319 38.07 29.01 -21.34
N TRP A 320 38.25 30.30 -21.04
CA TRP A 320 38.74 30.73 -19.73
C TRP A 320 37.79 30.27 -18.63
N ARG A 321 38.36 29.67 -17.57
CA ARG A 321 37.61 29.27 -16.37
C ARG A 321 37.94 30.19 -15.21
N GLU A 322 36.90 30.59 -14.50
CA GLU A 322 37.05 31.29 -13.23
C GLU A 322 37.33 30.28 -12.10
N ARG A 323 38.34 30.54 -11.26
CA ARG A 323 38.54 29.87 -9.98
C ARG A 323 38.58 30.91 -8.87
N ARG A 324 37.80 30.72 -7.82
CA ARG A 324 37.84 31.58 -6.62
C ARG A 324 38.69 30.92 -5.53
N GLY A 325 39.47 31.73 -4.83
CA GLY A 325 40.34 31.28 -3.75
C GLY A 325 40.47 32.35 -2.66
N SER A 326 41.17 31.99 -1.59
CA SER A 326 41.45 32.90 -0.48
C SER A 326 42.87 32.70 0.05
N LEU A 327 43.58 33.79 0.33
CA LEU A 327 44.86 33.79 1.04
C LEU A 327 44.59 34.14 2.51
N ALA A 328 44.80 33.19 3.42
CA ALA A 328 44.64 33.41 4.85
C ALA A 328 45.85 34.13 5.45
N LEU A 329 45.62 34.89 6.52
CA LEU A 329 46.64 35.56 7.31
C LEU A 329 47.65 34.55 7.88
N GLN A 330 48.92 34.68 7.51
CA GLN A 330 50.00 33.92 8.12
C GLN A 330 50.41 34.58 9.43
N VAL A 331 50.11 33.91 10.54
CA VAL A 331 50.62 34.28 11.86
C VAL A 331 52.13 34.01 11.86
N ALA A 332 52.93 35.07 11.99
CA ALA A 332 54.39 34.96 12.09
C ALA A 332 54.77 34.15 13.34
N GLY A 333 55.07 32.87 13.18
CA GLY A 333 55.46 32.01 14.31
C GLY A 333 55.40 30.50 14.15
N ALA A 334 55.17 29.92 12.95
CA ALA A 334 55.16 28.46 12.81
C ALA A 334 55.67 28.00 11.44
N SER A 335 57.00 27.90 11.26
CA SER A 335 57.67 26.97 10.32
C SER A 335 59.19 27.06 10.44
N ALA A 336 59.78 26.36 11.42
CA ALA A 336 61.18 25.96 11.38
C ALA A 336 61.36 24.66 12.17
N LYS A 337 61.01 23.52 11.57
CA LYS A 337 61.61 22.22 11.92
C LYS A 337 61.75 21.41 10.63
N ALA A 338 62.90 21.61 9.99
CA ALA A 338 63.36 20.78 8.89
C ALA A 338 63.62 19.37 9.41
N SER A 339 62.98 18.40 8.77
CA SER A 339 63.25 16.97 8.84
C SER A 339 64.68 16.69 8.33
N LEU A 340 65.55 16.23 9.23
CA LEU A 340 66.75 15.49 8.84
C LEU A 340 66.36 14.03 8.50
N PRO A 341 66.96 13.41 7.47
CA PRO A 341 66.79 11.99 7.20
C PRO A 341 67.75 11.20 8.08
N GLU A 342 67.23 10.28 8.89
CA GLU A 342 68.04 9.30 9.60
C GLU A 342 68.18 8.05 8.73
N ALA A 343 69.38 7.88 8.17
CA ALA A 343 69.84 6.63 7.59
C ALA A 343 70.55 5.82 8.69
N ALA A 344 70.35 4.49 8.61
CA ALA A 344 70.75 3.43 9.53
C ALA A 344 72.28 3.35 9.80
N PRO A 345 72.72 2.49 10.74
CA PRO A 345 72.84 1.06 10.43
C PRO A 345 71.95 0.11 11.26
#